data_AF-A0A428RUH0-F1
#
_entry.id   AF-A0A428RUH0-F1
#
_cell.length_a   1.000
_cell.length_b   1.000
_cell.length_c   1.000
_cell.angle_alpha   90.00
_cell.angle_beta   90.00
_cell.angle_gamma   90.00
#
_symmetry.space_group_name_H-M   'P 1'
#
loop_
_entity.id
_entity.type
_entity.pdbx_description
1 polymer ?
#
loop_
_entity_poly.entity_id
_entity_poly.type
_entity_poly.pdbx_seq_one_letter_code
_entity_poly.pdbx_strand_id
1 'polypeptide(L)'
;MPSAALCQWCAQIPFYNLPSGLGKSEKYHLGPGFRVKESPCPLCQLVVEAHYQNAEVLDENPVWLVWREGTEVGFAFEVPQAGRDVWISFGLLESTDHAVREMRAAHPERCLLRPTTESLIDTYGILDWVRNCRLPATIRDAIAVVQRLGCRYLWVDALCLVQNDTYDLDQGVNTMDLIYERAWLTIVAACGHDANARLPGAQNGTRKPSRNTYHVMPGITLGVVVGLDDLLGRSMYDTRGWTFQERMLSRKAIYFVDGKLFYRCRRTVHAEHLVELPNATEANQWTMAQALPRAILMRDPIHDYSSILRFYTKRILSDQRDAPRAMAGIMQRFSLAMGCQFLEGLPTITFDVFILLRRQSDNLRRRAAFPSYSWTGWSGQMSRLRTCIDNLEDKKWIIWYKRSPSGVVSLVWDPSDSSLPFYDMRRVGYRESRPFSHGRYTPRHLDTSRTTPSKAISFSRDFPPYHILQFWTVSVFYTISDICVFDAVADLVDCNGAKCGSVRLDGFEETTYFESQTCFEVILLSESGLILDYPPDSRFMPSYFPDSKYFLVLLLEWRGGLAERRGFGHIARGAMMNSLTPGPVWKEILLA
;
A
#
# COMPACT_ATOMS: atom_id res chain seq x y z
N MET A 1 -11.50 -26.69 -26.52
CA MET A 1 -12.56 -26.76 -27.54
C MET A 1 -12.46 -25.54 -28.43
N PRO A 2 -12.77 -25.62 -29.73
CA PRO A 2 -12.64 -24.48 -30.64
C PRO A 2 -13.63 -23.39 -30.23
N SER A 3 -13.23 -22.13 -30.38
CA SER A 3 -14.06 -20.93 -30.18
C SER A 3 -15.43 -21.11 -30.82
N ALA A 4 -16.52 -20.93 -30.08
CA ALA A 4 -17.82 -20.79 -30.71
C ALA A 4 -17.86 -19.40 -31.36
N ALA A 5 -17.37 -19.31 -32.60
CA ALA A 5 -17.60 -18.17 -33.47
C ALA A 5 -19.12 -17.89 -33.53
N LEU A 6 -19.50 -16.64 -33.78
CA LEU A 6 -20.89 -16.35 -34.13
C LEU A 6 -21.31 -17.31 -35.24
N CYS A 7 -22.49 -17.93 -35.08
CA CYS A 7 -22.97 -18.81 -36.13
C CYS A 7 -23.18 -17.97 -37.40
N GLN A 8 -23.21 -18.63 -38.56
CA GLN A 8 -23.37 -17.95 -39.86
C GLN A 8 -24.55 -16.97 -39.94
N TRP A 9 -25.56 -17.10 -39.07
CA TRP A 9 -26.72 -16.22 -38.99
C TRP A 9 -26.46 -15.00 -38.10
N CYS A 10 -25.87 -15.21 -36.92
CA CYS A 10 -25.51 -14.12 -36.02
C CYS A 10 -24.33 -13.29 -36.52
N ALA A 11 -23.44 -13.88 -37.33
CA ALA A 11 -22.28 -13.21 -37.89
C ALA A 11 -22.64 -12.14 -38.95
N GLN A 12 -23.88 -12.17 -39.46
CA GLN A 12 -24.38 -11.19 -40.44
C GLN A 12 -24.87 -9.89 -39.79
N ILE A 13 -24.87 -9.82 -38.45
CA ILE A 13 -25.40 -8.69 -37.70
C ILE A 13 -24.27 -7.65 -37.50
N PRO A 14 -24.46 -6.39 -37.92
CA PRO A 14 -23.47 -5.35 -37.75
C PRO A 14 -23.48 -4.86 -36.29
N PHE A 15 -22.52 -5.34 -35.50
CA PHE A 15 -22.34 -4.92 -34.09
C PHE A 15 -21.45 -3.68 -33.92
N TYR A 16 -20.73 -3.27 -34.96
CA TYR A 16 -19.77 -2.16 -34.92
C TYR A 16 -19.95 -1.26 -36.15
N ASN A 17 -19.68 0.04 -36.01
CA ASN A 17 -19.83 1.06 -37.05
C ASN A 17 -21.24 1.10 -37.67
N LEU A 18 -22.27 1.20 -36.81
CA LEU A 18 -23.65 1.38 -37.24
C LEU A 18 -23.74 2.64 -38.13
N PRO A 19 -24.19 2.52 -39.40
CA PRO A 19 -24.33 3.66 -40.29
C PRO A 19 -25.29 4.69 -39.69
N SER A 20 -24.93 5.97 -39.73
CA SER A 20 -25.84 7.07 -39.41
C SER A 20 -27.00 7.03 -40.40
N GLY A 21 -28.18 6.57 -39.96
CA GLY A 21 -29.37 6.44 -40.79
C GLY A 21 -29.94 5.03 -40.94
N LEU A 22 -29.82 4.16 -39.93
CA LEU A 22 -30.67 2.96 -39.79
C LEU A 22 -32.15 3.37 -39.65
N GLY A 23 -32.74 3.81 -40.75
CA GLY A 23 -34.13 4.19 -40.87
C GLY A 23 -35.00 2.94 -40.82
N LYS A 24 -35.81 2.85 -39.76
CA LYS A 24 -36.91 1.88 -39.55
C LYS A 24 -36.54 0.40 -39.69
N SER A 25 -36.21 -0.21 -38.55
CA SER A 25 -36.60 -1.60 -38.21
C SER A 25 -35.97 -2.70 -39.08
N GLU A 26 -34.65 -2.66 -39.25
CA GLU A 26 -33.93 -3.71 -39.99
C GLU A 26 -33.99 -5.05 -39.23
N LYS A 27 -34.39 -6.12 -39.93
CA LYS A 27 -34.65 -7.43 -39.34
C LYS A 27 -33.55 -8.43 -39.70
N TYR A 28 -33.03 -9.11 -38.70
CA TYR A 28 -31.99 -10.13 -38.83
C TYR A 28 -32.58 -11.50 -38.49
N HIS A 29 -32.53 -12.40 -39.47
CA HIS A 29 -33.03 -13.75 -39.31
C HIS A 29 -32.01 -14.61 -38.57
N LEU A 30 -32.41 -15.17 -37.43
CA LEU A 30 -31.56 -16.05 -36.64
C LEU A 30 -31.80 -17.54 -36.91
N GLY A 31 -32.77 -17.91 -37.76
CA GLY A 31 -33.15 -19.30 -38.01
C GLY A 31 -34.34 -19.79 -37.18
N PRO A 32 -34.74 -21.06 -37.36
CA PRO A 32 -35.86 -21.65 -36.64
C PRO A 32 -35.56 -21.79 -35.14
N GLY A 33 -36.60 -21.66 -34.31
CA GLY A 33 -36.52 -21.60 -32.85
C GLY A 33 -35.76 -22.76 -32.20
N PHE A 34 -36.02 -24.00 -32.64
CA PHE A 34 -35.30 -25.18 -32.15
C PHE A 34 -33.78 -25.06 -32.34
N ARG A 35 -33.33 -24.52 -33.48
CA ARG A 35 -31.90 -24.37 -33.75
C ARG A 35 -31.29 -23.28 -32.90
N VAL A 36 -31.99 -22.17 -32.69
CA VAL A 36 -31.53 -21.08 -31.82
C VAL A 36 -31.39 -21.58 -30.38
N LYS A 37 -32.35 -22.38 -29.91
CA LYS A 37 -32.36 -23.02 -28.58
C LYS A 37 -31.17 -23.95 -28.35
N GLU A 38 -30.81 -24.76 -29.34
CA GLU A 38 -29.70 -25.72 -29.26
C GLU A 38 -28.35 -25.13 -29.71
N SER A 39 -28.34 -23.86 -30.17
CA SER A 39 -27.12 -23.26 -30.71
C SER A 39 -26.12 -22.94 -29.59
N PRO A 40 -24.85 -23.36 -29.71
CA PRO A 40 -23.78 -22.91 -28.82
C PRO A 40 -23.35 -21.46 -29.11
N CYS A 41 -24.00 -20.78 -30.07
CA CYS A 41 -23.67 -19.41 -30.43
C CYS A 41 -24.04 -18.46 -29.28
N PRO A 42 -23.12 -17.59 -28.82
CA PRO A 42 -23.35 -16.74 -27.65
C PRO A 42 -24.54 -15.78 -27.79
N LEU A 43 -24.83 -15.29 -29.00
CA LEU A 43 -26.00 -14.44 -29.25
C LEU A 43 -27.30 -15.24 -29.25
N CYS A 44 -27.29 -16.46 -29.80
CA CYS A 44 -28.44 -17.35 -29.71
C CYS A 44 -28.76 -17.68 -28.25
N GLN A 45 -27.74 -17.91 -27.42
CA GLN A 45 -27.92 -18.16 -25.99
C GLN A 45 -28.56 -16.96 -25.26
N LEU A 46 -28.13 -15.74 -25.56
CA LEU A 46 -28.76 -14.53 -25.02
C LEU A 46 -30.24 -14.41 -25.42
N VAL A 47 -30.55 -14.67 -26.70
CA VAL A 47 -31.94 -14.69 -27.18
C VAL A 47 -32.74 -15.79 -26.47
N VAL A 48 -32.13 -16.95 -26.22
CA VAL A 48 -32.79 -18.07 -25.54
C VAL A 48 -33.07 -17.76 -24.08
N GLU A 49 -32.10 -17.17 -23.38
CA GLU A 49 -32.26 -16.69 -22.02
C GLU A 49 -33.30 -15.57 -21.91
N ALA A 50 -33.48 -14.76 -22.95
CA ALA A 50 -34.48 -13.69 -22.96
C ALA A 50 -35.88 -14.19 -23.37
N HIS A 51 -35.97 -15.22 -24.22
CA HIS A 51 -37.20 -15.68 -24.86
C HIS A 51 -37.81 -16.95 -24.24
N TYR A 52 -36.99 -17.93 -23.85
CA TYR A 52 -37.42 -19.31 -23.52
C TYR A 52 -37.34 -19.64 -22.02
N GLN A 53 -37.28 -18.65 -21.11
CA GLN A 53 -37.12 -18.92 -19.67
C GLN A 53 -38.16 -19.89 -19.10
N ASN A 54 -39.31 -20.12 -19.76
CA ASN A 54 -40.35 -21.08 -19.35
C ASN A 54 -41.19 -21.70 -20.49
N ALA A 55 -40.72 -21.79 -21.74
CA ALA A 55 -41.54 -22.32 -22.85
C ALA A 55 -41.08 -23.70 -23.36
N GLU A 56 -41.94 -24.71 -23.17
CA GLU A 56 -41.82 -26.09 -23.68
C GLU A 56 -42.04 -26.24 -25.20
N VAL A 57 -42.20 -25.16 -25.96
CA VAL A 57 -42.51 -25.26 -27.39
C VAL A 57 -41.23 -25.23 -28.22
N LEU A 58 -40.86 -26.39 -28.78
CA LEU A 58 -39.98 -26.49 -29.95
C LEU A 58 -40.76 -25.95 -31.15
N ASP A 59 -40.74 -24.64 -31.34
CA ASP A 59 -41.46 -24.02 -32.45
C ASP A 59 -40.59 -24.04 -33.72
N GLU A 60 -41.18 -24.47 -34.84
CA GLU A 60 -40.55 -24.38 -36.18
C GLU A 60 -40.46 -22.92 -36.65
N ASN A 61 -41.14 -22.02 -35.94
CA ASN A 61 -41.19 -20.61 -36.28
C ASN A 61 -39.81 -19.93 -36.28
N PRO A 62 -39.55 -19.04 -37.26
CA PRO A 62 -38.28 -18.34 -37.38
C PRO A 62 -38.14 -17.25 -36.30
N VAL A 63 -36.95 -17.18 -35.70
CA VAL A 63 -36.56 -16.15 -34.72
C VAL A 63 -35.95 -14.96 -35.45
N TRP A 64 -36.41 -13.76 -35.13
CA TRP A 64 -35.92 -12.52 -35.72
C TRP A 64 -35.45 -11.54 -34.65
N LEU A 65 -34.35 -10.84 -34.94
CA LEU A 65 -33.94 -9.63 -34.21
C LEU A 65 -34.27 -8.41 -35.04
N VAL A 66 -34.83 -7.38 -34.42
CA VAL A 66 -35.17 -6.13 -35.12
C VAL A 66 -34.40 -5.00 -34.48
N TRP A 67 -33.57 -4.30 -35.26
CA TRP A 67 -32.95 -3.06 -34.82
C TRP A 67 -34.04 -2.01 -34.60
N ARG A 68 -34.11 -1.48 -33.38
CA ARG A 68 -35.00 -0.38 -33.05
C ARG A 68 -34.20 0.75 -32.44
N GLU A 69 -34.49 1.96 -32.91
CA GLU A 69 -34.01 3.18 -32.28
C GLU A 69 -34.76 3.32 -30.97
N GLY A 70 -34.05 3.13 -29.84
CA GLY A 70 -34.65 3.26 -28.52
C GLY A 70 -34.94 4.73 -28.26
N THR A 71 -36.11 5.04 -27.71
CA THR A 71 -36.37 6.37 -27.18
C THR A 71 -35.44 6.59 -25.98
N GLU A 72 -34.37 7.35 -26.21
CA GLU A 72 -33.48 7.98 -25.21
C GLU A 72 -32.34 7.14 -24.60
N VAL A 73 -32.08 5.89 -25.04
CA VAL A 73 -30.99 5.03 -24.49
C VAL A 73 -30.03 4.44 -25.54
N GLY A 74 -30.04 4.98 -26.77
CA GLY A 74 -29.29 4.44 -27.90
C GLY A 74 -30.04 3.32 -28.63
N PHE A 75 -29.30 2.36 -29.22
CA PHE A 75 -29.89 1.31 -30.06
C PHE A 75 -30.09 0.00 -29.29
N ALA A 76 -31.17 -0.72 -29.60
CA ALA A 76 -31.45 -2.04 -29.03
C ALA A 76 -32.08 -3.01 -30.04
N PHE A 77 -31.91 -4.32 -29.81
CA PHE A 77 -32.66 -5.34 -30.55
C PHE A 77 -33.97 -5.67 -29.84
N GLU A 78 -35.07 -5.54 -30.57
CA GLU A 78 -36.36 -6.13 -30.19
C GLU A 78 -36.39 -7.59 -30.67
N VAL A 79 -36.98 -8.48 -29.86
CA VAL A 79 -37.32 -9.87 -30.25
C VAL A 79 -38.84 -9.96 -30.39
N PRO A 80 -39.42 -9.70 -31.57
CA PRO A 80 -40.88 -9.55 -31.73
C PRO A 80 -41.66 -10.81 -31.37
N GLN A 81 -41.02 -11.99 -31.46
CA GLN A 81 -41.63 -13.27 -31.16
C GLN A 81 -41.78 -13.54 -29.66
N ALA A 82 -41.22 -12.70 -28.78
CA ALA A 82 -41.13 -12.99 -27.35
C ALA A 82 -42.45 -12.87 -26.55
N GLY A 83 -43.56 -12.50 -27.19
CA GLY A 83 -44.87 -12.33 -26.53
C GLY A 83 -44.90 -11.21 -25.47
N ARG A 84 -43.76 -10.55 -25.24
CA ARG A 84 -43.52 -9.40 -24.35
C ARG A 84 -42.54 -8.46 -25.08
N ASP A 85 -42.58 -7.17 -24.75
CA ASP A 85 -41.61 -6.17 -25.22
C ASP A 85 -40.22 -6.45 -24.63
N VAL A 86 -39.49 -7.39 -25.22
CA VAL A 86 -38.14 -7.81 -24.82
C VAL A 86 -37.11 -7.08 -25.67
N TRP A 87 -36.26 -6.32 -25.00
CA TRP A 87 -35.21 -5.50 -25.62
C TRP A 87 -33.83 -5.92 -25.12
N ILE A 88 -32.88 -6.05 -26.04
CA ILE A 88 -31.46 -6.27 -25.74
C ILE A 88 -30.72 -4.97 -26.09
N SER A 89 -30.44 -4.15 -25.07
CA SER A 89 -29.77 -2.85 -25.23
C SER A 89 -28.26 -2.96 -25.07
N PHE A 90 -27.52 -2.18 -25.85
CA PHE A 90 -26.07 -2.06 -25.76
C PHE A 90 -25.73 -0.58 -25.54
N GLY A 91 -25.29 -0.20 -24.33
CA GLY A 91 -24.93 1.18 -24.04
C GLY A 91 -24.25 1.35 -22.68
N LEU A 92 -23.32 2.31 -22.59
CA LEU A 92 -22.83 2.85 -21.32
C LEU A 92 -23.87 3.86 -20.80
N LEU A 93 -24.53 3.56 -19.68
CA LEU A 93 -25.25 4.59 -18.92
C LEU A 93 -25.03 4.39 -17.42
N GLU A 94 -24.57 5.47 -16.80
CA GLU A 94 -24.29 5.61 -15.38
C GLU A 94 -25.57 5.44 -14.54
N SER A 95 -25.44 4.74 -13.42
CA SER A 95 -26.55 4.16 -12.66
C SER A 95 -27.32 5.12 -11.75
N THR A 96 -27.23 6.44 -11.95
CA THR A 96 -27.76 7.45 -11.00
C THR A 96 -28.89 8.34 -11.53
N ASP A 97 -29.37 8.15 -12.75
CA ASP A 97 -30.31 9.09 -13.36
C ASP A 97 -31.74 9.05 -12.76
N HIS A 98 -32.26 10.23 -12.39
CA HIS A 98 -33.60 10.50 -11.88
C HIS A 98 -34.69 10.04 -12.86
N ALA A 99 -34.42 10.11 -14.16
CA ALA A 99 -35.34 9.70 -15.23
C ALA A 99 -35.74 8.21 -15.15
N VAL A 100 -34.82 7.34 -14.71
CA VAL A 100 -35.08 5.88 -14.59
C VAL A 100 -36.06 5.57 -13.45
N ARG A 101 -36.08 6.41 -12.40
CA ARG A 101 -37.01 6.26 -11.27
C ARG A 101 -38.42 6.72 -11.61
N GLU A 102 -38.58 7.83 -12.32
CA GLU A 102 -39.90 8.30 -12.78
C GLU A 102 -40.52 7.36 -13.82
N MET A 103 -39.71 6.79 -14.72
CA MET A 103 -40.19 5.87 -15.75
C MET A 103 -40.79 4.57 -15.16
N ARG A 104 -40.18 4.01 -14.10
CA ARG A 104 -40.74 2.85 -13.37
C ARG A 104 -42.07 3.16 -12.69
N ALA A 105 -42.29 4.42 -12.27
CA ALA A 105 -43.53 4.84 -11.67
C ALA A 105 -44.65 5.04 -12.71
N ALA A 106 -44.32 5.40 -13.95
CA ALA A 106 -45.28 5.67 -15.01
C ALA A 106 -45.77 4.41 -15.77
N HIS A 107 -44.96 3.34 -15.87
CA HIS A 107 -45.27 2.18 -16.72
C HIS A 107 -44.96 0.82 -16.05
N PRO A 108 -45.77 0.39 -15.06
CA PRO A 108 -45.49 -0.81 -14.25
C PRO A 108 -45.56 -2.15 -15.01
N GLU A 109 -46.19 -2.18 -16.19
CA GLU A 109 -46.36 -3.40 -17.02
C GLU A 109 -45.14 -3.73 -17.91
N ARG A 110 -44.13 -2.83 -17.97
CA ARG A 110 -42.96 -2.99 -18.86
C ARG A 110 -41.81 -3.71 -18.15
N CYS A 111 -41.44 -4.88 -18.64
CA CYS A 111 -40.37 -5.70 -18.08
C CYS A 111 -39.02 -5.32 -18.70
N LEU A 112 -38.29 -4.39 -18.08
CA LEU A 112 -36.89 -4.13 -18.43
C LEU A 112 -36.03 -5.30 -17.93
N LEU A 113 -35.40 -6.06 -18.84
CA LEU A 113 -34.32 -6.97 -18.47
C LEU A 113 -33.11 -6.15 -18.06
N ARG A 114 -33.10 -5.77 -16.78
CA ARG A 114 -31.91 -5.30 -16.07
C ARG A 114 -31.05 -6.53 -15.80
N PRO A 115 -29.77 -6.60 -16.21
CA PRO A 115 -28.81 -7.35 -15.41
C PRO A 115 -28.77 -6.60 -14.08
N THR A 116 -29.48 -7.10 -13.06
CA THR A 116 -29.32 -6.61 -11.69
C THR A 116 -27.94 -7.02 -11.20
N THR A 117 -26.95 -6.19 -11.49
CA THR A 117 -25.75 -6.07 -10.67
C THR A 117 -25.90 -4.77 -9.87
N GLU A 118 -26.59 -4.87 -8.74
CA GLU A 118 -26.38 -3.89 -7.69
C GLU A 118 -24.91 -4.00 -7.25
N SER A 119 -24.22 -2.85 -7.27
CA SER A 119 -22.78 -2.63 -7.06
C SER A 119 -21.84 -3.25 -8.12
N LEU A 120 -21.35 -2.37 -9.02
CA LEU A 120 -20.09 -2.42 -9.79
C LEU A 120 -19.33 -3.76 -9.73
N ILE A 121 -19.78 -4.72 -10.54
CA ILE A 121 -18.94 -5.80 -11.03
C ILE A 121 -19.02 -5.69 -12.54
N ASP A 122 -17.89 -5.42 -13.21
CA ASP A 122 -17.79 -5.33 -14.67
C ASP A 122 -18.10 -6.69 -15.31
N THR A 123 -19.39 -6.95 -15.43
CA THR A 123 -19.91 -8.21 -15.93
C THR A 123 -19.59 -8.35 -17.40
N TYR A 124 -19.45 -7.24 -18.12
CA TYR A 124 -19.05 -7.21 -19.53
C TYR A 124 -17.58 -7.61 -19.71
N GLY A 125 -16.67 -7.02 -18.93
CA GLY A 125 -15.26 -7.42 -18.91
C GLY A 125 -15.07 -8.87 -18.47
N ILE A 126 -15.81 -9.33 -17.46
CA ILE A 126 -15.78 -10.74 -17.01
C ILE A 126 -16.31 -11.67 -18.10
N LEU A 127 -17.41 -11.34 -18.79
CA LEU A 127 -18.01 -12.20 -19.82
C LEU A 127 -17.22 -12.18 -21.13
N ASP A 128 -16.67 -11.04 -21.53
CA ASP A 128 -15.76 -10.93 -22.68
C ASP A 128 -14.44 -11.68 -22.41
N TRP A 129 -13.91 -11.57 -21.19
CA TRP A 129 -12.73 -12.30 -20.77
C TRP A 129 -12.99 -13.81 -20.64
N VAL A 130 -14.11 -14.25 -20.05
CA VAL A 130 -14.51 -15.68 -20.04
C VAL A 130 -14.70 -16.23 -21.46
N ARG A 131 -15.14 -15.40 -22.42
CA ARG A 131 -15.29 -15.75 -23.84
C ARG A 131 -13.97 -15.80 -24.62
N ASN A 132 -13.02 -14.90 -24.33
CA ASN A 132 -11.81 -14.70 -25.14
C ASN A 132 -10.49 -15.15 -24.49
N CYS A 133 -10.42 -15.24 -23.16
CA CYS A 133 -9.21 -15.53 -22.39
C CYS A 133 -9.48 -16.57 -21.28
N ARG A 134 -8.74 -17.69 -21.29
CA ARG A 134 -8.84 -18.65 -20.18
C ARG A 134 -8.45 -17.95 -18.87
N LEU A 135 -9.37 -17.94 -17.90
CA LEU A 135 -9.10 -17.59 -16.50
C LEU A 135 -7.70 -18.07 -16.08
N PRO A 136 -6.81 -17.21 -15.54
CA PRO A 136 -5.53 -17.64 -15.03
C PRO A 136 -5.69 -18.81 -14.09
N ALA A 137 -4.77 -19.77 -14.20
CA ALA A 137 -4.94 -21.06 -13.56
C ALA A 137 -5.07 -20.94 -12.03
N THR A 138 -4.42 -19.94 -11.41
CA THR A 138 -4.55 -19.63 -9.99
C THR A 138 -5.97 -19.19 -9.61
N ILE A 139 -6.63 -18.37 -10.44
CA ILE A 139 -8.02 -17.94 -10.20
C ILE A 139 -8.98 -19.12 -10.37
N ARG A 140 -8.79 -19.98 -11.38
CA ARG A 140 -9.60 -21.20 -11.53
C ARG A 140 -9.48 -22.13 -10.32
N ASP A 141 -8.27 -22.30 -9.81
CA ASP A 141 -8.03 -23.10 -8.62
C ASP A 141 -8.67 -22.45 -7.38
N ALA A 142 -8.62 -21.12 -7.27
CA ALA A 142 -9.29 -20.39 -6.19
C ALA A 142 -10.83 -20.57 -6.23
N ILE A 143 -11.46 -20.53 -7.41
CA ILE A 143 -12.89 -20.84 -7.58
C ILE A 143 -13.20 -22.25 -7.06
N ALA A 144 -12.38 -23.24 -7.43
CA ALA A 144 -12.56 -24.62 -6.97
C ALA A 144 -12.42 -24.74 -5.44
N VAL A 145 -11.46 -24.02 -4.83
CA VAL A 145 -11.32 -23.94 -3.36
C VAL A 145 -12.56 -23.33 -2.72
N VAL A 146 -13.05 -22.20 -3.24
CA VAL A 146 -14.25 -21.50 -2.75
C VAL A 146 -15.49 -22.40 -2.79
N GLN A 147 -15.71 -23.10 -3.91
CA GLN A 147 -16.82 -24.05 -4.06
C GLN A 147 -16.75 -25.18 -3.03
N ARG A 148 -15.56 -25.76 -2.81
CA ARG A 148 -15.37 -26.84 -1.82
C ARG A 148 -15.53 -26.37 -0.37
N LEU A 149 -15.26 -25.11 -0.10
CA LEU A 149 -15.52 -24.48 1.19
C LEU A 149 -17.00 -24.12 1.39
N GLY A 150 -17.88 -24.40 0.42
CA GLY A 150 -19.31 -24.06 0.49
C GLY A 150 -19.58 -22.56 0.36
N CYS A 151 -18.63 -21.78 -0.16
CA CYS A 151 -18.77 -20.34 -0.35
C CYS A 151 -19.29 -20.03 -1.75
N ARG A 152 -20.13 -18.98 -1.86
CA ARG A 152 -20.73 -18.55 -3.14
C ARG A 152 -19.95 -17.44 -3.84
N TYR A 153 -19.25 -16.60 -3.08
CA TYR A 153 -18.63 -15.37 -3.60
C TYR A 153 -17.11 -15.44 -3.49
N LEU A 154 -16.43 -14.95 -4.53
CA LEU A 154 -14.99 -14.76 -4.60
C LEU A 154 -14.73 -13.37 -5.13
N TRP A 155 -13.94 -12.59 -4.39
CA TRP A 155 -13.44 -11.29 -4.84
C TRP A 155 -12.00 -11.45 -5.32
N VAL A 156 -11.69 -10.92 -6.51
CA VAL A 156 -10.36 -10.89 -7.10
C VAL A 156 -10.16 -9.50 -7.68
N ASP A 157 -9.13 -8.78 -7.23
CA ASP A 157 -8.80 -7.42 -7.66
C ASP A 157 -8.83 -7.24 -9.19
N ALA A 158 -8.19 -8.14 -9.93
CA ALA A 158 -8.11 -8.11 -11.39
C ALA A 158 -9.45 -8.35 -12.10
N LEU A 159 -10.50 -8.82 -11.40
CA LEU A 159 -11.83 -9.08 -11.96
C LEU A 159 -12.90 -8.16 -11.39
N CYS A 160 -12.72 -7.68 -10.16
CA CYS A 160 -13.70 -6.90 -9.43
C CYS A 160 -13.42 -5.39 -9.46
N LEU A 161 -12.26 -4.96 -9.98
CA LEU A 161 -11.93 -3.55 -10.20
C LEU A 161 -11.79 -3.29 -11.70
N VAL A 162 -12.42 -2.23 -12.18
CA VAL A 162 -12.38 -1.78 -13.58
C VAL A 162 -11.02 -1.11 -13.85
N GLN A 163 -10.08 -1.88 -14.40
CA GLN A 163 -8.68 -1.46 -14.55
C GLN A 163 -8.46 -0.23 -15.44
N ASN A 164 -9.44 0.12 -16.28
CA ASN A 164 -9.36 1.27 -17.19
C ASN A 164 -10.16 2.48 -16.70
N ASP A 165 -10.76 2.40 -15.52
CA ASP A 165 -11.52 3.49 -14.91
C ASP A 165 -10.77 3.98 -13.66
N THR A 166 -10.22 5.19 -13.75
CA THR A 166 -9.48 5.79 -12.64
C THR A 166 -10.36 6.04 -11.42
N TYR A 167 -11.64 6.34 -11.61
CA TYR A 167 -12.57 6.57 -10.51
C TYR A 167 -12.88 5.26 -9.77
N ASP A 168 -13.17 4.18 -10.49
CA ASP A 168 -13.40 2.86 -9.88
C ASP A 168 -12.15 2.32 -9.20
N LEU A 169 -10.98 2.51 -9.82
CA LEU A 169 -9.70 2.17 -9.20
C LEU A 169 -9.46 2.94 -7.91
N ASP A 170 -9.68 4.25 -7.90
CA ASP A 170 -9.50 5.07 -6.69
C ASP A 170 -10.48 4.66 -5.58
N GLN A 171 -11.76 4.41 -5.91
CA GLN A 171 -12.74 3.91 -4.94
C GLN A 171 -12.38 2.52 -4.41
N GLY A 172 -11.96 1.62 -5.30
CA GLY A 172 -11.53 0.27 -4.97
C GLY A 172 -10.31 0.26 -4.06
N VAL A 173 -9.29 1.05 -4.40
CA VAL A 173 -8.07 1.25 -3.58
C VAL A 173 -8.43 1.76 -2.19
N ASN A 174 -9.36 2.72 -2.09
CA ASN A 174 -9.81 3.28 -0.81
C ASN A 174 -10.64 2.32 0.04
N THR A 175 -11.12 1.21 -0.54
CA THR A 175 -11.99 0.21 0.13
C THR A 175 -11.30 -1.14 0.32
N MET A 176 -10.10 -1.34 -0.23
CA MET A 176 -9.37 -2.62 -0.15
C MET A 176 -9.15 -3.10 1.28
N ASP A 177 -8.96 -2.18 2.20
CA ASP A 177 -8.77 -2.49 3.61
C ASP A 177 -10.00 -3.15 4.24
N LEU A 178 -11.19 -2.63 3.93
CA LEU A 178 -12.47 -3.18 4.34
C LEU A 178 -12.72 -4.54 3.70
N ILE A 179 -12.32 -4.73 2.44
CA ILE A 179 -12.47 -6.01 1.73
C ILE A 179 -11.69 -7.10 2.46
N TYR A 180 -10.38 -6.92 2.70
CA TYR A 180 -9.57 -7.93 3.39
C TYR A 180 -9.96 -8.10 4.86
N GLU A 181 -10.34 -7.02 5.55
CA GLU A 181 -10.76 -7.12 6.94
C GLU A 181 -12.08 -7.89 7.11
N ARG A 182 -13.05 -7.63 6.22
CA ARG A 182 -14.40 -8.21 6.32
C ARG A 182 -14.54 -9.53 5.56
N ALA A 183 -13.56 -9.92 4.76
CA ALA A 183 -13.51 -11.24 4.14
C ALA A 183 -13.70 -12.35 5.18
N TRP A 184 -14.50 -13.36 4.84
CA TRP A 184 -14.63 -14.57 5.65
C TRP A 184 -13.31 -15.34 5.70
N LEU A 185 -12.63 -15.39 4.55
CA LEU A 185 -11.35 -16.05 4.37
C LEU A 185 -10.62 -15.44 3.16
N THR A 186 -9.33 -15.18 3.30
CA THR A 186 -8.46 -14.75 2.20
C THR A 186 -7.64 -15.94 1.68
N ILE A 187 -7.60 -16.14 0.36
CA ILE A 187 -6.77 -17.15 -0.29
C ILE A 187 -5.48 -16.47 -0.78
N VAL A 188 -4.34 -16.91 -0.25
CA VAL A 188 -3.03 -16.35 -0.59
C VAL A 188 -2.24 -17.35 -1.43
N ALA A 189 -1.97 -16.98 -2.69
CA ALA A 189 -1.16 -17.74 -3.63
C ALA A 189 0.32 -17.31 -3.55
N ALA A 190 1.08 -17.92 -2.63
CA ALA A 190 2.50 -17.59 -2.40
C ALA A 190 3.49 -18.61 -3.03
N CYS A 191 3.01 -19.49 -3.90
CA CYS A 191 3.77 -20.57 -4.53
C CYS A 191 4.18 -20.31 -5.99
N GLY A 192 3.96 -19.09 -6.50
CA GLY A 192 4.01 -18.79 -7.92
C GLY A 192 4.68 -17.47 -8.27
N HIS A 193 5.12 -17.38 -9.53
CA HIS A 193 5.67 -16.14 -10.10
C HIS A 193 4.64 -15.31 -10.86
N ASP A 194 3.50 -15.91 -11.23
CA ASP A 194 2.45 -15.28 -12.02
C ASP A 194 1.05 -15.84 -11.68
N ALA A 195 0.02 -15.29 -12.33
CA ALA A 195 -1.38 -15.67 -12.14
C ALA A 195 -1.72 -17.08 -12.66
N ASN A 196 -0.79 -17.78 -13.32
CA ASN A 196 -0.95 -19.14 -13.86
C ASN A 196 -0.19 -20.21 -13.06
N ALA A 197 0.49 -19.84 -11.98
CA ALA A 197 1.28 -20.76 -11.18
C ALA A 197 0.50 -21.88 -10.47
N ARG A 198 -0.83 -21.76 -10.39
CA ARG A 198 -1.76 -22.72 -9.75
C ARG A 198 -1.68 -22.74 -8.23
N LEU A 199 -2.69 -23.33 -7.59
CA LEU A 199 -2.73 -23.55 -6.14
C LEU A 199 -2.48 -25.04 -5.81
N PRO A 200 -1.33 -25.40 -5.21
CA PRO A 200 -0.98 -26.77 -4.88
C PRO A 200 -1.98 -27.47 -3.96
N GLY A 201 -2.62 -28.51 -4.46
CA GLY A 201 -3.60 -29.32 -3.72
C GLY A 201 -5.03 -28.83 -3.85
N ALA A 202 -5.27 -27.71 -4.55
CA ALA A 202 -6.62 -27.25 -4.86
C ALA A 202 -7.34 -28.20 -5.81
N GLN A 203 -6.65 -28.74 -6.82
CA GLN A 203 -7.18 -29.74 -7.74
C GLN A 203 -6.22 -30.92 -7.93
N ASN A 204 -6.72 -32.06 -8.41
CA ASN A 204 -5.85 -33.21 -8.70
C ASN A 204 -4.76 -32.80 -9.70
N GLY A 205 -3.51 -33.19 -9.42
CA GLY A 205 -2.35 -32.87 -10.26
C GLY A 205 -1.76 -31.47 -10.07
N THR A 206 -2.32 -30.61 -9.20
CA THR A 206 -1.77 -29.26 -8.94
C THR A 206 -0.60 -29.25 -7.96
N ARG A 207 -0.44 -30.31 -7.16
CA ARG A 207 0.65 -30.45 -6.19
C ARG A 207 1.70 -31.42 -6.71
N LYS A 208 2.97 -31.00 -6.70
CA LYS A 208 4.09 -31.92 -6.90
C LYS A 208 4.31 -32.73 -5.62
N PRO A 209 4.60 -34.04 -5.70
CA PRO A 209 4.91 -34.84 -4.52
C PRO A 209 6.11 -34.24 -3.78
N SER A 210 5.95 -33.94 -2.49
CA SER A 210 7.04 -33.47 -1.63
C SER A 210 7.10 -34.34 -0.38
N ARG A 211 8.28 -34.84 -0.06
CA ARG A 211 8.50 -35.65 1.14
C ARG A 211 9.15 -34.79 2.22
N ASN A 212 8.43 -34.54 3.32
CA ASN A 212 8.93 -33.74 4.44
C ASN A 212 9.74 -34.57 5.45
N THR A 213 10.17 -35.78 5.06
CA THR A 213 10.84 -36.72 5.96
C THR A 213 12.14 -37.26 5.36
N TYR A 214 13.19 -37.24 6.17
CA TYR A 214 14.51 -37.75 5.82
C TYR A 214 14.85 -38.96 6.70
N HIS A 215 15.25 -40.06 6.06
CA HIS A 215 15.80 -41.21 6.77
C HIS A 215 17.24 -40.89 7.14
N VAL A 216 17.53 -40.92 8.43
CA VAL A 216 18.89 -40.66 8.93
C VAL A 216 19.61 -41.97 9.20
N MET A 217 18.89 -42.97 9.73
CA MET A 217 19.42 -44.31 10.00
C MET A 217 18.26 -45.33 10.16
N PRO A 218 18.54 -46.65 10.21
CA PRO A 218 17.49 -47.66 10.34
C PRO A 218 16.57 -47.40 11.53
N GLY A 219 15.26 -47.39 11.28
CA GLY A 219 14.24 -47.11 12.29
C GLY A 219 14.07 -45.63 12.68
N ILE A 220 14.92 -44.71 12.20
CA ILE A 220 14.86 -43.28 12.54
C ILE A 220 14.59 -42.44 11.29
N THR A 221 13.48 -41.71 11.33
CA THR A 221 13.07 -40.76 10.30
C THR A 221 12.84 -39.40 10.95
N LEU A 222 13.49 -38.36 10.43
CA LEU A 222 13.29 -36.99 10.89
C LEU A 222 12.30 -36.27 9.98
N GLY A 223 11.37 -35.54 10.57
CA GLY A 223 10.51 -34.60 9.87
C GLY A 223 11.16 -33.22 9.81
N VAL A 224 11.19 -32.58 8.64
CA VAL A 224 11.60 -31.18 8.50
C VAL A 224 10.38 -30.29 8.61
N VAL A 225 10.34 -29.47 9.65
CA VAL A 225 9.27 -28.49 9.87
C VAL A 225 9.80 -27.10 9.57
N VAL A 226 9.15 -26.40 8.63
CA VAL A 226 9.47 -25.01 8.29
C VAL A 226 8.25 -24.16 8.57
N GLY A 227 8.43 -23.06 9.31
CA GLY A 227 7.35 -22.15 9.65
C GLY A 227 6.80 -21.40 8.43
N LEU A 228 5.51 -21.03 8.50
CA LEU A 228 4.85 -20.25 7.44
C LEU A 228 5.65 -18.98 7.09
N ASP A 229 6.10 -18.22 8.10
CA ASP A 229 6.74 -16.93 7.87
C ASP A 229 8.14 -17.05 7.24
N ASP A 230 8.86 -18.15 7.48
CA ASP A 230 10.13 -18.44 6.82
C ASP A 230 9.92 -18.76 5.33
N LEU A 231 8.88 -19.52 5.01
CA LEU A 231 8.51 -19.82 3.63
C LEU A 231 8.02 -18.57 2.90
N LEU A 232 7.18 -17.76 3.54
CA LEU A 232 6.73 -16.49 2.97
C LEU A 232 7.89 -15.54 2.73
N GLY A 233 8.85 -15.44 3.65
CA GLY A 233 10.03 -14.58 3.49
C GLY A 233 10.87 -14.88 2.26
N ARG A 234 10.72 -16.08 1.66
CA ARG A 234 11.39 -16.50 0.41
C ARG A 234 10.49 -16.40 -0.83
N SER A 235 9.22 -16.05 -0.64
CA SER A 235 8.21 -16.03 -1.72
C SER A 235 8.15 -14.66 -2.41
N MET A 236 7.77 -14.66 -3.70
CA MET A 236 7.44 -13.42 -4.42
C MET A 236 6.26 -12.67 -3.80
N TYR A 237 5.40 -13.38 -3.05
CA TYR A 237 4.30 -12.75 -2.34
C TYR A 237 4.81 -11.76 -1.28
N ASP A 238 5.87 -12.07 -0.53
CA ASP A 238 6.39 -11.17 0.53
C ASP A 238 7.20 -10.00 -0.04
N THR A 239 7.56 -10.02 -1.33
CA THR A 239 8.29 -8.93 -1.99
C THR A 239 7.36 -7.84 -2.55
N ARG A 240 6.10 -8.13 -2.87
CA ARG A 240 5.17 -7.16 -3.48
C ARG A 240 4.59 -6.20 -2.43
N GLY A 241 4.51 -4.90 -2.74
CA GLY A 241 4.00 -3.89 -1.81
C GLY A 241 2.53 -4.06 -1.44
N TRP A 242 1.65 -4.19 -2.44
CA TRP A 242 0.19 -4.30 -2.24
C TRP A 242 -0.23 -5.54 -1.43
N THR A 243 0.51 -6.65 -1.52
CA THR A 243 0.22 -7.88 -0.75
C THR A 243 0.44 -7.72 0.76
N PHE A 244 1.03 -6.61 1.19
CA PHE A 244 1.22 -6.32 2.61
C PHE A 244 -0.13 -6.07 3.30
N GLN A 245 -1.05 -5.34 2.66
CA GLN A 245 -2.41 -5.16 3.19
C GLN A 245 -3.15 -6.48 3.32
N GLU A 246 -3.04 -7.35 2.31
CA GLU A 246 -3.63 -8.69 2.31
C GLU A 246 -3.20 -9.49 3.54
N ARG A 247 -1.89 -9.50 3.84
CA ARG A 247 -1.31 -10.20 5.00
C ARG A 247 -1.74 -9.58 6.33
N MET A 248 -1.81 -8.26 6.39
CA MET A 248 -2.02 -7.53 7.64
C MET A 248 -3.49 -7.45 8.07
N LEU A 249 -4.40 -7.27 7.11
CA LEU A 249 -5.80 -6.97 7.40
C LEU A 249 -6.67 -8.22 7.43
N SER A 250 -6.29 -9.27 6.69
CA SER A 250 -7.02 -10.55 6.67
C SER A 250 -7.09 -11.19 8.05
N ARG A 251 -8.32 -11.35 8.58
CA ARG A 251 -8.54 -11.99 9.89
C ARG A 251 -8.29 -13.50 9.88
N LYS A 252 -8.55 -14.12 8.73
CA LYS A 252 -8.32 -15.54 8.44
C LYS A 252 -7.77 -15.65 7.02
N ALA A 253 -6.72 -16.42 6.85
CA ALA A 253 -6.15 -16.64 5.52
C ALA A 253 -5.62 -18.07 5.37
N ILE A 254 -5.80 -18.62 4.19
CA ILE A 254 -5.15 -19.87 3.75
C ILE A 254 -4.01 -19.49 2.81
N TYR A 255 -2.82 -20.01 3.09
CA TYR A 255 -1.60 -19.78 2.34
C TYR A 255 -1.22 -21.04 1.60
N PHE A 256 -1.11 -20.93 0.28
CA PHE A 256 -0.48 -21.91 -0.58
C PHE A 256 0.97 -21.47 -0.82
N VAL A 257 1.93 -22.13 -0.20
CA VAL A 257 3.35 -21.75 -0.28
C VAL A 257 4.22 -23.00 -0.27
N ASP A 258 5.23 -23.05 -1.15
CA ASP A 258 6.18 -24.17 -1.22
C ASP A 258 5.50 -25.57 -1.29
N GLY A 259 4.44 -25.68 -2.07
CA GLY A 259 3.66 -26.92 -2.22
C GLY A 259 2.81 -27.31 -1.00
N LYS A 260 2.79 -26.48 0.06
CA LYS A 260 2.12 -26.73 1.34
C LYS A 260 0.96 -25.76 1.57
N LEU A 261 0.00 -26.21 2.37
CA LEU A 261 -1.15 -25.45 2.84
C LEU A 261 -1.00 -25.06 4.31
N PHE A 262 -1.16 -23.77 4.59
CA PHE A 262 -1.24 -23.24 5.94
C PHE A 262 -2.53 -22.47 6.13
N TYR A 263 -3.12 -22.54 7.31
CA TYR A 263 -4.20 -21.66 7.75
C TYR A 263 -3.68 -20.77 8.88
N ARG A 264 -3.90 -19.46 8.78
CA ARG A 264 -3.54 -18.51 9.83
C ARG A 264 -4.75 -17.67 10.20
N CYS A 265 -4.95 -17.51 11.50
CA CYS A 265 -5.82 -16.49 12.07
C CYS A 265 -5.02 -15.62 13.06
N ARG A 266 -5.68 -14.66 13.71
CA ARG A 266 -5.01 -13.77 14.69
C ARG A 266 -4.41 -14.46 15.92
N ARG A 267 -4.76 -15.72 16.18
CA ARG A 267 -4.35 -16.48 17.38
C ARG A 267 -3.35 -17.60 17.08
N THR A 268 -3.49 -18.28 15.95
CA THR A 268 -2.76 -19.52 15.66
C THR A 268 -2.50 -19.67 14.17
N VAL A 269 -1.50 -20.50 13.86
CA VAL A 269 -1.15 -20.93 12.51
C VAL A 269 -1.17 -22.45 12.49
N HIS A 270 -2.01 -23.05 11.65
CA HIS A 270 -2.05 -24.48 11.40
C HIS A 270 -1.42 -24.79 10.03
N ALA A 271 -0.81 -25.97 9.91
CA ALA A 271 -0.24 -26.45 8.66
C ALA A 271 -0.79 -27.85 8.37
N GLU A 272 -1.09 -28.15 7.11
CA GLU A 272 -1.67 -29.46 6.74
C GLU A 272 -0.77 -30.65 7.09
N HIS A 273 0.54 -30.42 7.22
CA HIS A 273 1.55 -31.45 7.49
C HIS A 273 1.88 -31.57 8.99
N LEU A 274 1.16 -30.87 9.86
CA LEU A 274 1.32 -30.90 11.31
C LEU A 274 -0.03 -31.24 11.96
N VAL A 275 -0.09 -32.38 12.64
CA VAL A 275 -1.29 -32.82 13.38
C VAL A 275 -1.39 -32.12 14.74
N GLU A 276 -0.25 -31.89 15.39
CA GLU A 276 -0.12 -31.11 16.62
C GLU A 276 0.98 -30.06 16.44
N LEU A 277 0.64 -28.79 16.69
CA LEU A 277 1.65 -27.75 16.81
C LEU A 277 2.29 -27.93 18.20
N PRO A 278 3.63 -27.87 18.33
CA PRO A 278 4.23 -27.70 19.65
C PRO A 278 3.55 -26.52 20.35
N ASN A 279 3.17 -26.68 21.61
CA ASN A 279 2.53 -25.63 22.40
C ASN A 279 3.24 -24.30 22.16
N ALA A 280 2.52 -23.32 21.58
CA ALA A 280 3.06 -22.00 21.23
C ALA A 280 3.58 -21.21 22.46
N THR A 281 3.37 -21.73 23.66
CA THR A 281 3.93 -21.25 24.92
C THR A 281 5.40 -21.60 25.14
N GLU A 282 5.97 -22.59 24.45
CA GLU A 282 7.41 -22.93 24.58
C GLU A 282 8.29 -22.29 23.50
N ALA A 283 7.70 -21.76 22.41
CA ALA A 283 8.39 -20.88 21.47
C ALA A 283 8.39 -19.44 22.00
N ASN A 284 9.10 -19.18 23.11
CA ASN A 284 9.33 -17.85 23.70
C ASN A 284 10.17 -16.90 22.81
N GLN A 285 10.26 -17.18 21.51
CA GLN A 285 10.92 -16.34 20.52
C GLN A 285 9.98 -16.19 19.31
N TRP A 286 8.87 -15.47 19.49
CA TRP A 286 8.08 -15.00 18.37
C TRP A 286 9.00 -14.16 17.46
N THR A 287 9.20 -14.58 16.21
CA THR A 287 9.94 -13.74 15.28
C THR A 287 9.12 -12.47 15.00
N MET A 288 9.77 -11.34 14.74
CA MET A 288 9.06 -10.09 14.46
C MET A 288 8.10 -10.21 13.25
N ALA A 289 8.35 -11.17 12.35
CA ALA A 289 7.48 -11.48 11.21
C ALA A 289 6.20 -12.24 11.62
N GLN A 290 6.26 -13.07 12.67
CA GLN A 290 5.10 -13.74 13.26
C GLN A 290 4.23 -12.77 14.08
N ALA A 291 4.83 -11.71 14.63
CA ALA A 291 4.12 -10.65 15.35
C ALA A 291 3.36 -9.68 14.43
N LEU A 292 3.73 -9.58 13.14
CA LEU A 292 3.13 -8.64 12.18
C LEU A 292 1.60 -8.64 12.17
N PRO A 293 0.88 -9.78 11.99
CA PRO A 293 -0.58 -9.75 11.97
C PRO A 293 -1.22 -9.37 13.31
N ARG A 294 -0.45 -9.36 14.40
CA ARG A 294 -0.89 -8.88 15.73
C ARG A 294 -0.59 -7.40 15.94
N ALA A 295 0.39 -6.82 15.24
CA ALA A 295 0.69 -5.39 15.30
C ALA A 295 -0.52 -4.54 14.84
N ILE A 296 -1.38 -5.07 13.97
CA ILE A 296 -2.64 -4.39 13.60
C ILE A 296 -3.65 -4.27 14.75
N LEU A 297 -3.42 -4.99 15.86
CA LEU A 297 -4.22 -4.84 17.09
C LEU A 297 -3.81 -3.61 17.91
N MET A 298 -2.69 -2.97 17.57
CA MET A 298 -2.27 -1.66 18.10
C MET A 298 -2.20 -1.65 19.63
N ARG A 299 -1.60 -2.70 20.20
CA ARG A 299 -1.40 -2.79 21.66
C ARG A 299 -0.37 -1.77 22.12
N ASP A 300 0.63 -1.53 21.29
CA ASP A 300 1.58 -0.44 21.39
C ASP A 300 1.66 0.21 20.00
N PRO A 301 0.84 1.24 19.71
CA PRO A 301 0.75 1.81 18.37
C PRO A 301 2.08 2.31 17.81
N ILE A 302 3.00 2.80 18.67
CA ILE A 302 4.29 3.33 18.21
C ILE A 302 5.20 2.18 17.79
N HIS A 303 5.33 1.15 18.64
CA HIS A 303 6.11 -0.04 18.32
C HIS A 303 5.51 -0.82 17.15
N ASP A 304 4.19 -0.95 17.11
CA ASP A 304 3.45 -1.70 16.10
C ASP A 304 3.56 -1.03 14.72
N TYR A 305 3.37 0.30 14.64
CA TYR A 305 3.53 1.02 13.37
C TYR A 305 4.98 0.98 12.87
N SER A 306 5.95 1.15 13.78
CA SER A 306 7.37 1.01 13.47
C SER A 306 7.71 -0.37 12.90
N SER A 307 7.17 -1.43 13.51
CA SER A 307 7.36 -2.80 13.03
C SER A 307 6.75 -3.00 11.65
N ILE A 308 5.54 -2.49 11.44
CA ILE A 308 4.83 -2.51 10.17
C ILE A 308 5.64 -1.81 9.06
N LEU A 309 6.09 -0.57 9.30
CA LEU A 309 6.89 0.18 8.33
C LEU A 309 8.14 -0.61 7.92
N ARG A 310 8.83 -1.20 8.89
CA ARG A 310 10.05 -1.98 8.64
C ARG A 310 9.87 -3.15 7.67
N PHE A 311 8.71 -3.79 7.70
CA PHE A 311 8.40 -4.89 6.79
C PHE A 311 7.70 -4.45 5.51
N TYR A 312 7.08 -3.28 5.52
CA TYR A 312 6.44 -2.69 4.35
C TYR A 312 7.47 -2.04 3.42
N THR A 313 8.35 -1.17 3.93
CA THR A 313 9.24 -0.33 3.10
C THR A 313 10.29 -1.13 2.33
N LYS A 314 10.60 -2.36 2.76
CA LYS A 314 11.49 -3.29 2.02
C LYS A 314 10.86 -3.86 0.74
N ARG A 315 9.55 -3.66 0.55
CA ARG A 315 8.78 -4.28 -0.54
C ARG A 315 8.89 -3.45 -1.81
N ILE A 316 8.75 -4.16 -2.93
CA ILE A 316 8.83 -3.65 -4.29
C ILE A 316 7.41 -3.26 -4.74
N LEU A 317 7.32 -2.05 -5.29
CA LEU A 317 6.11 -1.52 -5.92
C LEU A 317 6.34 -1.40 -7.42
N SER A 318 5.34 -1.78 -8.22
CA SER A 318 5.37 -1.58 -9.67
C SER A 318 5.33 -0.09 -10.01
N ASP A 319 4.40 0.65 -9.40
CA ASP A 319 4.38 2.11 -9.41
C ASP A 319 4.82 2.64 -8.03
N GLN A 320 5.91 3.40 -7.99
CA GLN A 320 6.42 3.96 -6.74
C GLN A 320 5.46 4.99 -6.11
N ARG A 321 4.51 5.55 -6.88
CA ARG A 321 3.44 6.44 -6.39
C ARG A 321 2.42 5.72 -5.52
N ASP A 322 2.37 4.39 -5.57
CA ASP A 322 1.48 3.60 -4.74
C ASP A 322 1.98 3.42 -3.31
N ALA A 323 3.19 3.89 -2.96
CA ALA A 323 3.76 3.69 -1.63
C ALA A 323 2.84 4.13 -0.47
N PRO A 324 2.30 5.37 -0.44
CA PRO A 324 1.32 5.73 0.58
C PRO A 324 -0.03 5.03 0.40
N ARG A 325 -0.47 4.79 -0.85
CA ARG A 325 -1.79 4.19 -1.16
C ARG A 325 -1.89 2.75 -0.66
N ALA A 326 -0.85 1.96 -0.89
CA ALA A 326 -0.72 0.60 -0.39
C ALA A 326 -0.59 0.51 1.14
N MET A 327 -0.52 1.63 1.85
CA MET A 327 -0.60 1.69 3.32
C MET A 327 -1.83 2.44 3.83
N ALA A 328 -2.67 3.01 2.95
CA ALA A 328 -3.74 3.94 3.32
C ALA A 328 -4.70 3.36 4.37
N GLY A 329 -5.24 2.17 4.13
CA GLY A 329 -6.15 1.51 5.08
C GLY A 329 -5.49 1.16 6.42
N ILE A 330 -4.22 0.76 6.41
CA ILE A 330 -3.47 0.50 7.65
C ILE A 330 -3.29 1.82 8.42
N MET A 331 -2.84 2.87 7.74
CA MET A 331 -2.67 4.21 8.34
C MET A 331 -3.98 4.75 8.90
N GLN A 332 -5.11 4.54 8.20
CA GLN A 332 -6.43 4.96 8.68
C GLN A 332 -6.81 4.29 10.00
N ARG A 333 -6.52 3.01 10.16
CA ARG A 333 -6.77 2.30 11.44
C ARG A 333 -5.88 2.83 12.56
N PHE A 334 -4.62 3.12 12.26
CA PHE A 334 -3.69 3.75 13.22
C PHE A 334 -4.14 5.16 13.60
N SER A 335 -4.65 5.93 12.64
CA SER A 335 -5.21 7.26 12.86
C SER A 335 -6.37 7.20 13.85
N LEU A 336 -7.30 6.26 13.67
CA LEU A 336 -8.43 6.04 14.57
C LEU A 336 -7.99 5.57 15.96
N ALA A 337 -7.04 4.62 16.04
CA ALA A 337 -6.58 4.07 17.31
C ALA A 337 -5.76 5.07 18.14
N MET A 338 -4.94 5.90 17.49
CA MET A 338 -4.14 6.94 18.16
C MET A 338 -4.92 8.25 18.34
N GLY A 339 -6.04 8.43 17.65
CA GLY A 339 -6.78 9.70 17.62
C GLY A 339 -5.90 10.84 17.10
N CYS A 340 -5.23 10.62 15.97
CA CYS A 340 -4.37 11.60 15.33
C CYS A 340 -4.45 11.54 13.81
N GLN A 341 -4.10 12.63 13.13
CA GLN A 341 -3.95 12.63 11.68
C GLN A 341 -2.58 12.07 11.26
N PHE A 342 -2.42 11.74 9.98
CA PHE A 342 -1.14 11.41 9.37
C PHE A 342 -0.71 12.54 8.44
N LEU A 343 0.58 12.88 8.49
CA LEU A 343 1.23 13.82 7.59
C LEU A 343 2.19 13.04 6.69
N GLU A 344 1.82 12.89 5.42
CA GLU A 344 2.69 12.27 4.40
C GLU A 344 3.20 10.87 4.79
N GLY A 345 2.41 10.12 5.56
CA GLY A 345 2.74 8.79 6.08
C GLY A 345 3.26 8.76 7.53
N LEU A 346 3.43 9.90 8.19
CA LEU A 346 3.90 9.97 9.59
C LEU A 346 2.77 10.34 10.55
N PRO A 347 2.59 9.66 11.70
CA PRO A 347 1.61 10.05 12.70
C PRO A 347 1.95 11.42 13.31
N THR A 348 1.01 12.36 13.25
CA THR A 348 1.22 13.75 13.72
C THR A 348 1.56 13.84 15.21
N ILE A 349 0.89 13.03 16.04
CA ILE A 349 1.10 13.03 17.50
C ILE A 349 2.44 12.44 17.94
N THR A 350 3.09 11.63 17.10
CA THR A 350 4.41 11.05 17.39
C THR A 350 5.44 11.42 16.32
N PHE A 351 5.26 12.61 15.73
CA PHE A 351 6.06 13.06 14.59
C PHE A 351 7.56 13.10 14.91
N ASP A 352 7.92 13.58 16.11
CA ASP A 352 9.30 13.61 16.64
C ASP A 352 9.99 12.24 16.61
N VAL A 353 9.21 11.17 16.74
CA VAL A 353 9.72 9.80 16.80
C VAL A 353 9.87 9.21 15.40
N PHE A 354 8.93 9.51 14.49
CA PHE A 354 8.90 8.94 13.15
C PHE A 354 9.70 9.73 12.11
N ILE A 355 10.04 10.99 12.36
CA ILE A 355 11.01 11.71 11.51
C ILE A 355 12.43 11.12 11.62
N LEU A 356 12.71 10.36 12.69
CA LEU A 356 13.97 9.66 12.96
C LEU A 356 14.06 8.29 12.27
N LEU A 357 13.14 7.95 11.37
CA LEU A 357 13.22 6.73 10.57
C LEU A 357 14.54 6.73 9.80
N ARG A 358 15.27 5.62 9.84
CA ARG A 358 16.57 5.48 9.16
C ARG A 358 16.60 4.23 8.31
N ARG A 359 17.53 4.17 7.36
CA ARG A 359 17.87 2.94 6.65
C ARG A 359 18.20 1.80 7.63
N GLN A 360 17.76 0.59 7.28
CA GLN A 360 18.11 -0.64 8.00
C GLN A 360 19.18 -1.48 7.29
N SER A 361 18.98 -1.84 6.02
CA SER A 361 19.90 -2.70 5.26
C SER A 361 20.18 -2.18 3.85
N ASP A 362 19.14 -1.94 3.05
CA ASP A 362 19.29 -1.67 1.61
C ASP A 362 19.46 -0.17 1.32
N ASN A 363 20.15 0.16 0.22
CA ASN A 363 20.30 1.55 -0.22
C ASN A 363 18.91 2.17 -0.43
N LEU A 364 18.71 3.35 0.17
CA LEU A 364 17.47 4.10 -0.04
C LEU A 364 17.52 4.79 -1.40
N ARG A 365 16.40 4.71 -2.12
CA ARG A 365 16.19 5.36 -3.42
C ARG A 365 15.12 6.43 -3.34
N ARG A 366 15.39 7.64 -3.84
CA ARG A 366 14.54 8.82 -3.67
C ARG A 366 13.28 8.76 -4.55
N ARG A 367 12.09 8.87 -3.94
CA ARG A 367 10.80 9.08 -4.63
C ARG A 367 10.43 10.56 -4.70
N ALA A 368 10.93 11.28 -5.70
CA ALA A 368 10.79 12.75 -5.81
C ALA A 368 9.34 13.29 -5.66
N ALA A 369 8.33 12.48 -6.00
CA ALA A 369 6.91 12.82 -5.84
C ALA A 369 6.42 12.93 -4.38
N PHE A 370 7.23 12.52 -3.40
CA PHE A 370 6.90 12.51 -1.97
C PHE A 370 8.00 13.18 -1.15
N PRO A 371 7.70 13.62 0.08
CA PRO A 371 8.67 14.35 0.90
C PRO A 371 9.85 13.51 1.40
N SER A 372 11.05 14.09 1.42
CA SER A 372 12.28 13.37 1.84
C SER A 372 12.36 13.13 3.35
N TYR A 373 11.61 13.88 4.16
CA TYR A 373 11.54 13.68 5.61
C TYR A 373 10.66 12.48 6.02
N SER A 374 9.88 11.92 5.09
CA SER A 374 9.00 10.78 5.33
C SER A 374 9.51 9.51 4.64
N TRP A 375 9.08 8.34 5.15
CA TRP A 375 9.34 7.05 4.50
C TRP A 375 8.71 6.96 3.09
N THR A 376 7.66 7.74 2.83
CA THR A 376 7.02 7.80 1.50
C THR A 376 7.99 8.32 0.45
N GLY A 377 8.92 9.20 0.83
CA GLY A 377 9.99 9.74 -0.01
C GLY A 377 11.10 8.75 -0.39
N TRP A 378 11.08 7.51 0.11
CA TRP A 378 12.20 6.57 -0.05
C TRP A 378 11.75 5.13 -0.33
N SER A 379 12.37 4.50 -1.32
CA SER A 379 12.30 3.06 -1.57
C SER A 379 13.49 2.36 -0.94
N GLY A 380 13.24 1.36 -0.10
CA GLY A 380 14.27 0.62 0.62
C GLY A 380 13.87 0.39 2.08
N GLN A 381 14.50 -0.58 2.74
CA GLN A 381 14.12 -0.94 4.10
C GLN A 381 14.48 0.16 5.12
N MET A 382 13.45 0.72 5.77
CA MET A 382 13.61 1.70 6.83
C MET A 382 13.18 1.11 8.17
N SER A 383 13.76 1.60 9.26
CA SER A 383 13.40 1.21 10.61
C SER A 383 13.49 2.42 11.53
N ARG A 384 12.64 2.45 12.55
CA ARG A 384 12.74 3.44 13.62
C ARG A 384 13.93 3.12 14.52
N LEU A 385 14.55 4.15 15.07
CA LEU A 385 15.55 4.01 16.11
C LEU A 385 14.90 3.45 17.40
N ARG A 386 15.36 2.28 17.88
CA ARG A 386 14.69 1.54 18.97
C ARG A 386 14.67 2.29 20.30
N THR A 387 15.68 3.12 20.59
CA THR A 387 16.00 3.64 21.94
C THR A 387 15.45 5.05 22.27
N CYS A 388 14.53 5.60 21.48
CA CYS A 388 14.23 7.05 21.57
C CYS A 388 12.96 7.48 22.32
N ILE A 389 12.06 6.59 22.75
CA ILE A 389 10.75 7.08 23.25
C ILE A 389 10.87 7.67 24.67
N ASP A 390 11.59 7.01 25.58
CA ASP A 390 11.55 7.36 27.00
C ASP A 390 12.34 8.64 27.37
N ASN A 391 13.04 9.26 26.41
CA ASN A 391 13.90 10.43 26.66
C ASN A 391 13.71 11.59 25.67
N LEU A 392 12.88 11.46 24.63
CA LEU A 392 12.68 12.52 23.63
C LEU A 392 11.80 13.66 24.15
N GLU A 393 10.83 13.37 25.03
CA GLU A 393 9.87 14.37 25.52
C GLU A 393 10.55 15.53 26.26
N ASP A 394 11.61 15.25 27.02
CA ASP A 394 12.35 16.27 27.78
C ASP A 394 13.51 16.92 27.01
N LYS A 395 13.81 16.45 25.79
CA LYS A 395 15.04 16.80 25.05
C LYS A 395 14.80 17.37 23.65
N LYS A 396 13.56 17.77 23.36
CA LYS A 396 13.15 18.40 22.10
C LYS A 396 12.89 19.89 22.26
N TRP A 397 13.16 20.63 21.18
CA TRP A 397 12.96 22.09 21.10
C TRP A 397 12.29 22.53 19.79
N ILE A 398 12.16 21.62 18.83
CA ILE A 398 11.58 21.94 17.52
C ILE A 398 10.06 22.00 17.67
N ILE A 399 9.49 23.09 17.18
CA ILE A 399 8.05 23.19 16.94
C ILE A 399 7.82 22.94 15.46
N TRP A 400 7.12 21.85 15.15
CA TRP A 400 6.89 21.42 13.77
C TRP A 400 5.71 22.16 13.16
N TYR A 401 5.96 22.91 12.09
CA TYR A 401 4.92 23.42 11.22
C TYR A 401 4.98 22.73 9.87
N LYS A 402 3.82 22.63 9.22
CA LYS A 402 3.66 22.19 7.84
C LYS A 402 3.17 23.36 7.00
N ARG A 403 3.67 23.46 5.78
CA ARG A 403 3.16 24.36 4.75
C ARG A 403 2.54 23.56 3.63
N SER A 404 1.27 23.83 3.33
CA SER A 404 0.55 23.19 2.23
C SER A 404 1.07 23.66 0.86
N PRO A 405 0.74 22.95 -0.23
CA PRO A 405 1.00 23.41 -1.59
C PRO A 405 0.41 24.79 -1.93
N SER A 406 -0.69 25.17 -1.27
CA SER A 406 -1.30 26.51 -1.37
C SER A 406 -0.57 27.58 -0.55
N GLY A 407 0.49 27.23 0.18
CA GLY A 407 1.30 28.14 0.97
C GLY A 407 0.79 28.40 2.39
N VAL A 408 -0.29 27.72 2.83
CA VAL A 408 -0.85 27.89 4.18
C VAL A 408 0.02 27.17 5.21
N VAL A 409 0.39 27.88 6.27
CA VAL A 409 1.19 27.34 7.38
C VAL A 409 0.29 26.97 8.55
N SER A 410 0.49 25.78 9.12
CA SER A 410 -0.20 25.29 10.30
C SER A 410 0.72 24.38 11.13
N LEU A 411 0.39 24.15 12.41
CA LEU A 411 1.12 23.19 13.23
C LEU A 411 0.94 21.78 12.67
N VAL A 412 2.00 20.96 12.74
CA VAL A 412 1.89 19.52 12.42
C VAL A 412 0.98 18.83 13.44
N TRP A 413 1.10 19.22 14.71
CA TRP A 413 0.30 18.76 15.81
C TRP A 413 -0.04 19.94 16.71
N ASP A 414 -1.33 20.23 16.88
CA ASP A 414 -1.81 21.27 17.79
C ASP A 414 -2.33 20.63 19.09
N PRO A 415 -1.57 20.72 20.19
CA PRO A 415 -1.99 20.18 21.48
C PRO A 415 -3.17 20.93 22.13
N SER A 416 -3.50 22.13 21.64
CA SER A 416 -4.57 22.98 22.14
C SER A 416 -5.93 22.72 21.47
N ASP A 417 -5.96 21.88 20.43
CA ASP A 417 -7.21 21.47 19.79
C ASP A 417 -8.12 20.73 20.79
N SER A 418 -9.32 21.28 20.97
CA SER A 418 -10.27 21.08 22.07
C SER A 418 -10.83 19.65 22.25
N SER A 419 -10.41 18.68 21.44
CA SER A 419 -10.88 17.30 21.49
C SER A 419 -10.16 16.44 22.54
N LEU A 420 -9.14 16.94 23.23
CA LEU A 420 -8.34 16.18 24.19
C LEU A 420 -8.51 16.69 25.63
N PRO A 421 -8.95 15.85 26.57
CA PRO A 421 -9.12 16.29 27.95
C PRO A 421 -7.79 16.72 28.59
N PHE A 422 -7.80 17.81 29.34
CA PHE A 422 -6.61 18.35 30.01
C PHE A 422 -5.93 17.31 30.93
N TYR A 423 -6.70 16.39 31.52
CA TYR A 423 -6.23 15.34 32.43
C TYR A 423 -5.55 14.14 31.74
N ASP A 424 -5.57 14.03 30.41
CA ASP A 424 -4.85 12.95 29.71
C ASP A 424 -3.34 13.23 29.69
N MET A 425 -2.64 12.69 30.68
CA MET A 425 -1.20 12.85 30.85
C MET A 425 -0.36 12.08 29.81
N ARG A 426 -0.97 11.19 29.01
CA ARG A 426 -0.25 10.39 28.00
C ARG A 426 0.37 11.21 26.86
N ARG A 427 0.00 12.50 26.75
CA ARG A 427 0.35 13.40 25.64
C ARG A 427 1.02 14.70 26.09
N VAL A 428 1.35 14.83 27.39
CA VAL A 428 1.87 16.07 27.99
C VAL A 428 3.19 16.53 27.36
N GLY A 429 4.09 15.60 27.02
CA GLY A 429 5.33 15.91 26.32
C GLY A 429 5.15 16.56 24.94
N TYR A 430 3.97 16.50 24.34
CA TYR A 430 3.64 17.19 23.08
C TYR A 430 2.87 18.50 23.28
N ARG A 431 2.40 18.79 24.50
CA ARG A 431 1.77 20.06 24.85
C ARG A 431 2.77 21.14 25.20
N GLU A 432 3.92 20.74 25.72
CA GLU A 432 4.98 21.65 26.16
C GLU A 432 6.27 21.37 25.39
N SER A 433 6.68 22.30 24.52
CA SER A 433 8.02 22.31 23.94
C SER A 433 8.89 23.29 24.72
N ARG A 434 10.07 22.84 25.15
CA ARG A 434 10.99 23.70 25.89
C ARG A 434 11.88 24.46 24.91
N PRO A 435 12.23 25.72 25.17
CA PRO A 435 13.21 26.42 24.36
C PRO A 435 14.54 25.65 24.35
N PHE A 436 15.26 25.67 23.22
CA PHE A 436 16.56 24.99 23.07
C PHE A 436 17.53 25.30 24.23
N SER A 437 17.53 26.56 24.69
CA SER A 437 18.34 27.05 25.80
C SER A 437 18.15 26.31 27.14
N HIS A 438 17.03 25.62 27.34
CA HIS A 438 16.74 24.87 28.56
C HIS A 438 17.42 23.49 28.59
N GLY A 439 18.05 23.05 27.49
CA GLY A 439 18.77 21.77 27.33
C GLY A 439 20.21 21.73 27.88
N ARG A 440 20.71 22.83 28.45
CA ARG A 440 22.05 22.98 29.05
C ARG A 440 23.26 23.07 28.10
N TYR A 441 23.10 22.95 26.77
CA TYR A 441 24.21 23.10 25.81
C TYR A 441 23.87 23.97 24.59
N THR A 442 23.60 25.25 24.83
CA THR A 442 23.40 26.27 23.77
C THR A 442 24.53 27.29 23.84
N PRO A 443 25.16 27.69 22.72
CA PRO A 443 26.16 28.75 22.74
C PRO A 443 25.49 30.05 23.21
N ARG A 444 26.11 30.78 24.14
CA ARG A 444 25.51 32.00 24.74
C ARG A 444 25.16 33.09 23.71
N HIS A 445 25.82 33.08 22.55
CA HIS A 445 25.61 34.06 21.48
C HIS A 445 24.49 33.65 20.50
N LEU A 446 23.93 32.45 20.62
CA LEU A 446 22.91 31.95 19.72
C LEU A 446 21.52 32.34 20.24
N ASP A 447 20.91 33.35 19.61
CA ASP A 447 19.51 33.70 19.91
C ASP A 447 18.57 32.63 19.33
N THR A 448 17.88 31.93 20.23
CA THR A 448 16.95 30.84 19.91
C THR A 448 15.51 31.18 20.24
N SER A 449 15.22 32.47 20.47
CA SER A 449 13.88 32.96 20.81
C SER A 449 12.87 32.81 19.68
N ARG A 450 13.32 32.91 18.43
CA ARG A 450 12.46 32.82 17.24
C ARG A 450 12.20 31.36 16.85
N THR A 451 10.96 30.92 17.01
CA THR A 451 10.50 29.58 16.62
C THR A 451 9.31 29.59 15.65
N THR A 452 8.72 30.77 15.42
CA THR A 452 7.55 30.92 14.55
C THR A 452 7.96 31.06 13.07
N PRO A 453 7.24 30.37 12.15
CA PRO A 453 7.54 30.41 10.73
C PRO A 453 7.43 31.80 10.08
N SER A 454 8.33 32.09 9.14
CA SER A 454 8.21 33.26 8.27
C SER A 454 7.02 33.11 7.31
N LYS A 455 6.22 34.18 7.16
CA LYS A 455 5.02 34.17 6.31
C LYS A 455 5.34 34.20 4.83
N ALA A 456 6.20 35.13 4.40
CA ALA A 456 6.60 35.31 3.01
C ALA A 456 7.87 34.50 2.71
N ILE A 457 7.78 33.57 1.76
CA ILE A 457 8.92 32.82 1.24
C ILE A 457 8.85 32.82 -0.27
N SER A 458 9.98 33.13 -0.92
CA SER A 458 10.17 32.99 -2.35
C SER A 458 11.03 31.76 -2.64
N PHE A 459 10.57 30.90 -3.53
CA PHE A 459 11.35 29.77 -4.03
C PHE A 459 11.82 30.05 -5.46
N SER A 460 12.97 29.51 -5.83
CA SER A 460 13.46 29.57 -7.22
C SER A 460 12.92 28.42 -8.09
N ARG A 461 12.06 27.58 -7.52
CA ARG A 461 11.48 26.37 -8.14
C ARG A 461 10.00 26.25 -7.79
N ASP A 462 9.29 25.44 -8.56
CA ASP A 462 7.88 25.13 -8.30
C ASP A 462 7.69 24.47 -6.94
N PHE A 463 6.57 24.79 -6.30
CA PHE A 463 6.23 24.23 -5.00
C PHE A 463 5.84 22.76 -5.15
N PRO A 464 6.37 21.84 -4.31
CA PRO A 464 6.04 20.42 -4.42
C PRO A 464 4.54 20.16 -4.17
N PRO A 465 3.97 19.09 -4.75
CA PRO A 465 2.54 18.76 -4.60
C PRO A 465 2.18 18.18 -3.23
N TYR A 466 3.08 18.25 -2.25
CA TYR A 466 2.95 17.70 -0.90
C TYR A 466 3.31 18.76 0.16
N HIS A 467 2.99 18.47 1.42
CA HIS A 467 3.34 19.37 2.52
C HIS A 467 4.85 19.40 2.75
N ILE A 468 5.42 20.60 2.91
CA ILE A 468 6.79 20.77 3.39
C ILE A 468 6.78 21.08 4.88
N LEU A 469 7.84 20.70 5.60
CA LEU A 469 8.02 21.13 6.97
C LEU A 469 8.69 22.50 7.01
N GLN A 470 8.26 23.34 7.95
CA GLN A 470 8.83 24.65 8.21
C GLN A 470 9.07 24.79 9.71
N PHE A 471 10.32 24.90 10.13
CA PHE A 471 10.66 24.90 11.55
C PHE A 471 12.02 25.57 11.79
N TRP A 472 12.27 25.98 13.03
CA TRP A 472 13.55 26.55 13.44
C TRP A 472 14.37 25.51 14.20
N THR A 473 15.67 25.43 13.88
CA THR A 473 16.63 24.62 14.64
C THR A 473 18.06 25.12 14.43
N VAL A 474 19.03 24.46 15.06
CA VAL A 474 20.46 24.70 14.87
C VAL A 474 20.95 23.95 13.63
N SER A 475 21.58 24.67 12.71
CA SER A 475 22.41 24.13 11.64
C SER A 475 23.88 24.22 12.02
N VAL A 476 24.62 23.16 11.72
CA VAL A 476 26.07 23.02 11.86
C VAL A 476 26.64 22.43 10.57
N PHE A 477 27.94 22.56 10.37
CA PHE A 477 28.61 22.28 9.11
C PHE A 477 29.83 21.40 9.33
N TYR A 478 29.92 20.31 8.56
CA TYR A 478 30.98 19.31 8.68
C TYR A 478 31.44 18.84 7.31
N THR A 479 32.64 18.28 7.22
CA THR A 479 33.02 17.48 6.06
C THR A 479 32.66 16.02 6.32
N ILE A 480 32.53 15.24 5.24
CA ILE A 480 32.29 13.79 5.33
C ILE A 480 33.59 13.06 4.94
N SER A 481 33.98 12.05 5.72
CA SER A 481 35.12 11.17 5.41
C SER A 481 34.77 9.69 5.59
N ASP A 482 35.66 8.81 5.13
CA ASP A 482 35.63 7.36 5.39
C ASP A 482 34.29 6.69 5.07
N ILE A 483 33.74 7.00 3.89
CA ILE A 483 32.47 6.44 3.44
C ILE A 483 32.59 4.92 3.27
N CYS A 484 31.88 4.16 4.11
CA CYS A 484 31.65 2.74 3.91
C CYS A 484 30.61 2.54 2.81
N VAL A 485 31.05 2.21 1.59
CA VAL A 485 30.16 2.02 0.43
C VAL A 485 29.14 0.88 0.60
N PHE A 486 29.42 -0.11 1.45
CA PHE A 486 28.51 -1.24 1.69
C PHE A 486 27.31 -0.85 2.55
N ASP A 487 27.55 -0.04 3.58
CA ASP A 487 26.52 0.36 4.54
C ASP A 487 26.02 1.81 4.33
N ALA A 488 26.64 2.54 3.38
CA ALA A 488 26.51 3.98 3.17
C ALA A 488 26.61 4.79 4.47
N VAL A 489 27.57 4.44 5.32
CA VAL A 489 27.87 5.15 6.57
C VAL A 489 29.12 5.99 6.36
N ALA A 490 29.11 7.22 6.83
CA ALA A 490 30.27 8.09 6.76
C ALA A 490 30.51 8.83 8.08
N ASP A 491 31.76 9.17 8.33
CA ASP A 491 32.17 9.94 9.49
C ASP A 491 32.02 11.44 9.22
N LEU A 492 31.58 12.18 10.24
CA LEU A 492 31.51 13.64 10.22
C LEU A 492 32.77 14.21 10.87
N VAL A 493 33.44 15.12 10.17
CA VAL A 493 34.71 15.70 10.59
C VAL A 493 34.55 17.20 10.85
N ASP A 494 35.02 17.64 12.00
CA ASP A 494 34.93 19.02 12.50
C ASP A 494 36.04 19.93 11.93
N CYS A 495 36.02 21.22 12.30
CA CYS A 495 37.00 22.20 11.83
C CYS A 495 38.45 21.92 12.27
N ASN A 496 38.65 21.06 13.27
CA ASN A 496 39.96 20.65 13.76
C ASN A 496 40.44 19.37 13.06
N GLY A 497 39.68 18.83 12.11
CA GLY A 497 39.96 17.54 11.47
C GLY A 497 39.62 16.34 12.35
N ALA A 498 38.88 16.52 13.44
CA ALA A 498 38.51 15.44 14.34
C ALA A 498 37.18 14.80 13.92
N LYS A 499 37.14 13.45 13.91
CA LYS A 499 35.90 12.69 13.74
C LYS A 499 35.00 12.91 14.95
N CYS A 500 33.82 13.45 14.70
CA CYS A 500 32.96 14.00 15.75
C CYS A 500 31.53 13.43 15.73
N GLY A 501 31.22 12.60 14.73
CA GLY A 501 29.92 11.96 14.58
C GLY A 501 29.90 11.02 13.38
N SER A 502 28.75 10.43 13.11
CA SER A 502 28.53 9.62 11.91
C SER A 502 27.13 9.77 11.37
N VAL A 503 27.00 9.62 10.05
CA VAL A 503 25.76 9.76 9.31
C VAL A 503 25.58 8.57 8.36
N ARG A 504 24.34 8.07 8.28
CA ARG A 504 23.92 7.14 7.22
C ARG A 504 23.39 7.97 6.06
N LEU A 505 23.96 7.77 4.88
CA LEU A 505 23.68 8.55 3.67
C LEU A 505 22.46 7.95 2.95
N ASP A 506 21.43 8.76 2.76
CA ASP A 506 20.20 8.41 2.05
C ASP A 506 20.36 8.79 0.56
N GLY A 507 20.14 7.84 -0.36
CA GLY A 507 20.34 8.08 -1.81
C GLY A 507 21.80 8.10 -2.28
N PHE A 508 22.73 7.52 -1.51
CA PHE A 508 24.17 7.55 -1.79
C PHE A 508 24.56 7.15 -3.23
N GLU A 509 23.97 6.09 -3.77
CA GLU A 509 24.27 5.59 -5.12
C GLU A 509 23.57 6.38 -6.25
N GLU A 510 22.69 7.32 -5.93
CA GLU A 510 21.86 8.04 -6.90
C GLU A 510 22.39 9.44 -7.23
N THR A 511 23.44 9.88 -6.56
CA THR A 511 23.90 11.27 -6.65
C THR A 511 25.40 11.42 -6.44
N THR A 512 25.98 12.38 -7.15
CA THR A 512 27.34 12.87 -6.92
C THR A 512 27.40 13.95 -5.83
N TYR A 513 26.27 14.25 -5.16
CA TYR A 513 26.20 15.25 -4.09
C TYR A 513 27.26 15.00 -3.01
N PHE A 514 27.47 13.75 -2.60
CA PHE A 514 28.43 13.40 -1.56
C PHE A 514 29.89 13.50 -1.99
N GLU A 515 30.18 13.52 -3.29
CA GLU A 515 31.53 13.65 -3.85
C GLU A 515 31.85 15.10 -4.25
N SER A 516 30.82 15.85 -4.65
CA SER A 516 30.95 17.22 -5.17
C SER A 516 31.03 18.29 -4.08
N GLN A 517 30.55 18.00 -2.88
CA GLN A 517 30.54 18.94 -1.77
C GLN A 517 31.70 18.68 -0.83
N THR A 518 32.34 19.76 -0.39
CA THR A 518 33.36 19.71 0.65
C THR A 518 32.80 20.05 2.02
N CYS A 519 31.64 20.68 2.09
CA CYS A 519 30.99 21.12 3.30
C CYS A 519 29.50 20.74 3.27
N PHE A 520 29.05 20.09 4.34
CA PHE A 520 27.73 19.53 4.45
C PHE A 520 26.97 20.16 5.61
N GLU A 521 25.75 20.60 5.35
CA GLU A 521 24.88 21.14 6.39
C GLU A 521 24.14 20.03 7.12
N VAL A 522 24.24 20.06 8.44
CA VAL A 522 23.66 19.10 9.36
C VAL A 522 22.80 19.85 10.37
N ILE A 523 21.54 19.47 10.53
CA ILE A 523 20.64 20.07 11.51
C ILE A 523 20.49 19.21 12.76
N LEU A 524 20.39 19.86 13.92
CA LEU A 524 20.17 19.18 15.19
C LEU A 524 18.67 18.96 15.42
N LEU A 525 18.28 17.77 15.89
CA LEU A 525 16.88 17.43 16.17
C LEU A 525 16.56 17.35 17.66
N SER A 526 17.39 16.64 18.41
CA SER A 526 17.20 16.41 19.84
C SER A 526 18.50 16.00 20.51
N GLU A 527 18.59 16.15 21.82
CA GLU A 527 19.64 15.49 22.62
C GLU A 527 19.30 14.01 22.86
N SER A 528 20.32 13.15 22.90
CA SER A 528 20.21 11.73 23.25
C SER A 528 21.34 11.29 24.19
N GLY A 529 21.03 10.34 25.07
CA GLY A 529 21.98 9.79 26.06
C GLY A 529 22.40 8.35 25.81
N LEU A 530 21.97 7.73 24.71
CA LEU A 530 22.30 6.34 24.35
C LEU A 530 22.84 6.30 22.93
N ILE A 531 23.98 5.63 22.75
CA ILE A 531 24.56 5.36 21.43
C ILE A 531 23.61 4.42 20.67
N LEU A 532 23.44 4.72 19.39
CA LEU A 532 22.64 3.97 18.41
C LEU A 532 22.95 2.46 18.49
N ASP A 533 21.93 1.61 18.30
CA ASP A 533 22.10 0.16 18.06
C ASP A 533 23.10 -0.08 16.91
N TYR A 534 24.37 -0.24 17.24
CA TYR A 534 25.38 -0.79 16.36
C TYR A 534 25.35 -2.32 16.54
N PRO A 535 25.51 -3.11 15.45
CA PRO A 535 25.78 -4.53 15.60
C PRO A 535 27.00 -4.71 16.49
N PRO A 536 27.03 -5.72 17.39
CA PRO A 536 28.15 -5.96 18.29
C PRO A 536 29.49 -6.19 17.57
N ASP A 537 29.48 -6.53 16.28
CA ASP A 537 30.67 -6.73 15.44
C ASP A 537 31.19 -5.47 14.71
N SER A 538 30.55 -4.30 14.91
CA SER A 538 31.02 -3.10 14.23
C SER A 538 32.33 -2.62 14.88
N ARG A 539 33.42 -2.60 14.11
CA ARG A 539 34.71 -1.92 14.41
C ARG A 539 34.58 -0.40 14.65
N PHE A 540 33.35 0.09 14.80
CA PHE A 540 32.93 1.48 14.85
C PHE A 540 32.40 1.90 16.23
N MET A 541 32.65 1.13 17.28
CA MET A 541 32.60 1.66 18.64
C MET A 541 33.70 2.72 18.75
N PRO A 542 33.39 4.03 18.84
CA PRO A 542 34.42 4.99 19.11
C PRO A 542 34.74 4.81 20.59
N SER A 543 35.90 4.24 20.88
CA SER A 543 36.58 4.32 22.18
C SER A 543 36.93 5.77 22.60
N TYR A 544 36.33 6.77 21.95
CA TYR A 544 36.77 8.16 21.88
C TYR A 544 35.79 9.19 22.47
N PHE A 545 34.61 8.78 22.97
CA PHE A 545 33.64 9.72 23.52
C PHE A 545 33.45 9.53 25.03
N PRO A 546 34.21 10.26 25.88
CA PRO A 546 34.06 10.21 27.33
C PRO A 546 32.74 10.83 27.83
N ASP A 547 32.09 11.69 27.02
CA ASP A 547 30.79 12.29 27.30
C ASP A 547 29.67 11.44 26.66
N SER A 548 28.81 10.84 27.48
CA SER A 548 27.69 9.96 27.09
C SER A 548 26.52 10.67 26.39
N LYS A 549 26.73 11.87 25.83
CA LYS A 549 25.67 12.72 25.25
C LYS A 549 25.95 13.13 23.81
N TYR A 550 24.93 12.99 22.97
CA TYR A 550 24.98 13.24 21.53
C TYR A 550 23.76 14.04 21.08
N PHE A 551 23.87 14.70 19.93
CA PHE A 551 22.73 15.21 19.19
C PHE A 551 22.34 14.22 18.09
N LEU A 552 21.04 13.97 17.94
CA LEU A 552 20.50 13.35 16.72
C LEU A 552 20.48 14.40 15.61
N VAL A 553 20.87 13.99 14.41
CA VAL A 553 21.02 14.94 13.30
C VAL A 553 20.44 14.45 11.98
N LEU A 554 20.04 15.41 11.13
CA LEU A 554 19.75 15.18 9.71
C LEU A 554 20.77 15.90 8.85
N LEU A 555 21.27 15.21 7.84
CA LEU A 555 22.07 15.79 6.77
C LEU A 555 21.13 16.36 5.71
N LEU A 556 21.38 17.58 5.25
CA LEU A 556 20.53 18.29 4.29
C LEU A 556 21.25 18.62 2.98
N GLU A 557 20.54 18.44 1.87
CA GLU A 557 20.91 19.02 0.58
C GLU A 557 19.90 20.12 0.21
N TRP A 558 20.39 21.31 -0.12
CA TRP A 558 19.53 22.42 -0.54
C TRP A 558 19.40 22.47 -2.07
N ARG A 559 18.16 22.54 -2.55
CA ARG A 559 17.82 22.70 -3.98
C ARG A 559 16.75 23.76 -4.13
N GLY A 560 17.11 24.90 -4.74
CA GLY A 560 16.17 25.98 -5.06
C GLY A 560 15.42 26.56 -3.86
N GLY A 561 16.10 26.68 -2.70
CA GLY A 561 15.53 27.22 -1.46
C GLY A 561 14.77 26.22 -0.59
N LEU A 562 14.70 24.94 -0.99
CA LEU A 562 14.13 23.85 -0.21
C LEU A 562 15.22 22.83 0.12
N ALA A 563 15.25 22.37 1.37
CA ALA A 563 16.14 21.31 1.82
C ALA A 563 15.48 19.95 1.55
N GLU A 564 16.28 18.96 1.16
CA GLU A 564 15.93 17.55 1.22
C GLU A 564 16.84 16.86 2.24
N ARG A 565 16.27 15.94 3.00
CA ARG A 565 17.02 15.03 3.85
C ARG A 565 17.90 14.13 2.96
N ARG A 566 19.18 14.02 3.33
CA ARG A 566 20.19 13.14 2.70
C ARG A 566 20.89 12.23 3.67
N GLY A 567 20.48 12.21 4.92
CA GLY A 567 20.98 11.25 5.87
C GLY A 567 20.46 11.48 7.28
N PHE A 568 20.68 10.46 8.10
CA PHE A 568 20.37 10.48 9.52
C PHE A 568 21.56 9.96 10.32
N GLY A 569 21.89 10.66 11.39
CA GLY A 569 23.11 10.40 12.13
C GLY A 569 23.11 10.93 13.55
N HIS A 570 24.30 11.07 14.08
CA HIS A 570 24.55 11.70 15.36
C HIS A 570 25.89 12.42 15.37
N ILE A 571 26.01 13.42 16.25
CA ILE A 571 27.28 14.07 16.57
C ILE A 571 27.46 14.12 18.09
N ALA A 572 28.70 14.09 18.57
CA ALA A 572 29.01 14.34 19.96
C ALA A 572 28.55 15.75 20.36
N ARG A 573 28.02 15.91 21.58
CA ARG A 573 27.51 17.22 22.03
C ARG A 573 28.54 18.34 21.89
N GLY A 574 29.80 18.07 22.23
CA GLY A 574 30.91 19.02 22.11
C GLY A 574 31.25 19.44 20.67
N ALA A 575 30.92 18.60 19.68
CA ALA A 575 31.23 18.83 18.28
C ALA A 575 30.51 20.05 17.69
N MET A 576 29.36 20.43 18.26
CA MET A 576 28.59 21.58 17.80
C MET A 576 29.46 22.85 17.74
N MET A 577 30.28 23.09 18.77
CA MET A 577 31.14 24.28 18.83
C MET A 577 32.30 24.26 17.83
N ASN A 578 32.65 23.09 17.30
CA ASN A 578 33.72 22.90 16.32
C ASN A 578 33.17 22.78 14.88
N SER A 579 31.93 23.23 14.65
CA SER A 579 31.37 23.34 13.30
C SER A 579 32.29 24.16 12.38
N LEU A 580 32.41 23.76 11.12
CA LEU A 580 33.03 24.56 10.07
C LEU A 580 32.31 25.91 9.92
N THR A 581 33.01 26.89 9.37
CA THR A 581 32.46 28.21 9.02
C THR A 581 31.16 28.05 8.23
N PRO A 582 30.06 28.73 8.61
CA PRO A 582 29.97 29.88 9.54
C PRO A 582 29.91 29.56 11.04
N GLY A 583 29.99 28.29 11.44
CA GLY A 583 29.73 27.83 12.81
C GLY A 583 28.24 27.50 13.03
N PRO A 584 27.83 27.27 14.30
CA PRO A 584 26.43 26.98 14.62
C PRO A 584 25.52 28.18 14.33
N VAL A 585 24.43 27.94 13.60
CA VAL A 585 23.46 28.98 13.25
C VAL A 585 22.05 28.52 13.61
N TRP A 586 21.30 29.36 14.32
CA TRP A 586 19.87 29.16 14.53
C TRP A 586 19.12 29.73 13.33
N LYS A 587 18.52 28.86 12.51
CA LYS A 587 17.82 29.30 11.31
C LYS A 587 16.58 28.48 11.02
N GLU A 588 15.75 29.06 10.16
CA GLU A 588 14.57 28.42 9.62
C GLU A 588 14.93 27.40 8.53
N ILE A 589 14.33 26.23 8.63
CA ILE A 589 14.49 25.12 7.71
C ILE A 589 13.17 24.88 6.98
N LEU A 590 13.25 24.75 5.66
CA LEU A 590 12.15 24.38 4.78
C LEU A 590 12.47 23.01 4.20
N LEU A 591 12.00 21.95 4.87
CA LEU A 591 12.34 20.58 4.55
C LEU A 591 11.23 19.96 3.68
N ALA A 592 11.58 19.68 2.43
CA ALA A 592 10.73 19.07 1.42
C ALA A 592 10.83 17.55 1.47
#